data_AF-A0A956H1P0-F1
#
_entry.id   AF-A0A956H1P0-F1
#
_cell.length_a   1.000
_cell.length_b   1.000
_cell.length_c   1.000
_cell.angle_alpha   90.00
_cell.angle_beta   90.00
_cell.angle_gamma   90.00
#
_symmetry.space_group_name_H-M   'P 1'
#
loop_
_entity.id
_entity.type
_entity.pdbx_description
1 polymer ?
#
loop_
_entity_poly.entity_id
_entity_poly.type
_entity_poly.pdbx_seq_one_letter_code
_entity_poly.pdbx_strand_id
1 'polypeptide(L)'
;MRLTTVGFLAAIGMTLTSTTVWSMTKPESTAQTQTSSTDGKAPVLGLFGKSDSKKKPKKKLGPDVQEPPVVDKSTFVAGKTLMVEGRLGNGQMLADARGETFLFVDVRADPSSLPPDSIGAQPFNLALVIDQSGSMKGQRQRNAQQAAAGMIQRLRDGDTVSVVTYADQAQTLVPVTTINASSRARILADLQVDLADRPAGHTCISCGIDLGLQTLQNRRVGVDRMILLSDGEANRGTTDEQGIRVLARRARTRGVTVSSIGVDIDYNERLMSAIAREANGHHYFSETGTNLEEIFDQELENLLDAVAKEGELTVELAPGVRVAEVFDRSYQQVDRRVIVPMGTFSAGEDKTFLMRLEVPPSPAGERPVASVSLRYEDLTGTGEPGECFGELAATMTASPGEVGPLDAIVLSRLTRSETTKALEQSNELFAQGRTSEAQKLVDETLALLRKNQAEVAATAAEPGFFDPFSRDFDDDFAAQAGALDNAASGFEAAAAEPAPTTSRKAKLQIRSNAEQADAFAL
;
A
#
# COMPACT_ATOMS: atom_id res chain seq x y z
N MET A 1 18.56 53.66 -28.66
CA MET A 1 19.92 53.96 -28.16
C MET A 1 19.95 53.50 -26.69
N ARG A 2 20.69 52.40 -26.43
CA ARG A 2 21.20 51.76 -25.18
C ARG A 2 20.85 52.39 -23.82
N LEU A 3 20.77 51.72 -22.66
CA LEU A 3 20.95 50.35 -22.10
C LEU A 3 20.48 50.48 -20.62
N THR A 4 19.94 49.45 -19.95
CA THR A 4 20.12 49.28 -18.48
C THR A 4 19.61 47.89 -18.00
N THR A 5 20.58 47.02 -17.71
CA THR A 5 20.82 46.11 -16.57
C THR A 5 19.70 45.44 -15.74
N VAL A 6 19.98 44.14 -15.42
CA VAL A 6 19.50 43.24 -14.34
C VAL A 6 18.16 42.52 -14.62
N GLY A 7 17.95 41.21 -14.47
CA GLY A 7 18.76 40.06 -14.06
C GLY A 7 17.87 38.80 -13.91
N PHE A 8 18.49 37.62 -14.08
CA PHE A 8 18.17 36.29 -13.51
C PHE A 8 16.87 35.49 -13.88
N LEU A 9 17.13 34.21 -14.20
CA LEU A 9 16.31 32.97 -14.11
C LEU A 9 15.51 32.42 -15.31
N ALA A 10 15.90 31.17 -15.63
CA ALA A 10 15.15 29.98 -16.07
C ALA A 10 14.46 29.98 -17.45
N ALA A 11 14.91 29.04 -18.31
CA ALA A 11 14.03 28.15 -19.09
C ALA A 11 14.80 27.22 -20.05
N ILE A 12 14.56 25.92 -19.88
CA ILE A 12 14.37 24.91 -20.93
C ILE A 12 15.62 24.44 -21.71
N GLY A 13 16.07 23.24 -21.35
CA GLY A 13 16.96 22.41 -22.15
C GLY A 13 16.46 20.96 -22.20
N MET A 14 15.34 20.72 -22.89
CA MET A 14 15.06 19.42 -23.51
C MET A 14 15.38 19.55 -24.99
N THR A 15 16.26 18.69 -25.53
CA THR A 15 15.96 17.79 -26.66
C THR A 15 17.18 16.99 -27.10
N LEU A 16 16.99 15.66 -27.18
CA LEU A 16 17.55 14.65 -28.10
C LEU A 16 19.09 14.57 -28.26
N THR A 17 19.72 13.40 -28.07
CA THR A 17 19.62 12.27 -29.02
C THR A 17 19.75 10.90 -28.36
N SER A 18 18.73 10.06 -28.57
CA SER A 18 18.83 8.61 -28.49
C SER A 18 19.45 8.07 -29.78
N THR A 19 20.53 7.32 -29.66
CA THR A 19 20.97 6.39 -30.72
C THR A 19 21.03 5.00 -30.13
N THR A 20 20.00 4.21 -30.46
CA THR A 20 19.92 2.76 -30.32
C THR A 20 21.08 2.08 -31.06
N VAL A 21 21.74 1.12 -30.39
CA VAL A 21 22.56 0.09 -31.04
C VAL A 21 21.89 -1.25 -30.79
N TRP A 22 21.35 -1.82 -31.87
CA TRP A 22 20.90 -3.21 -31.97
C TRP A 22 22.12 -4.12 -32.14
N SER A 23 22.17 -5.26 -31.43
CA SER A 23 22.95 -6.40 -31.88
C SER A 23 22.02 -7.58 -32.18
N MET A 24 21.96 -7.93 -33.47
CA MET A 24 21.34 -9.14 -33.99
C MET A 24 22.30 -10.32 -33.77
N THR A 25 21.78 -11.43 -33.28
CA THR A 25 22.33 -12.77 -33.59
C THR A 25 21.19 -13.67 -34.06
N LYS A 26 21.40 -14.32 -35.21
CA LYS A 26 20.43 -15.13 -35.96
C LYS A 26 20.36 -16.58 -35.43
N PRO A 27 19.25 -17.30 -35.67
CA PRO A 27 19.11 -18.71 -35.34
C PRO A 27 19.62 -19.62 -36.47
N GLU A 28 20.33 -20.70 -36.13
CA GLU A 28 20.68 -21.76 -37.08
C GLU A 28 19.71 -22.95 -37.00
N SER A 29 18.87 -23.03 -38.04
CA SER A 29 18.58 -24.20 -38.89
C SER A 29 18.63 -25.62 -38.30
N THR A 30 17.45 -26.21 -38.18
CA THR A 30 17.18 -27.66 -38.30
C THR A 30 17.64 -28.27 -39.61
N ALA A 31 18.25 -29.47 -39.55
CA ALA A 31 18.24 -30.44 -40.65
C ALA A 31 17.97 -31.85 -40.08
N GLN A 32 16.92 -32.48 -40.59
CA GLN A 32 16.52 -33.86 -40.37
C GLN A 32 17.48 -34.83 -41.07
N THR A 33 17.77 -35.99 -40.46
CA THR A 33 17.77 -37.28 -41.19
C THR A 33 17.44 -38.44 -40.25
N GLN A 34 16.45 -39.24 -40.67
CA GLN A 34 15.99 -40.49 -40.07
C GLN A 34 16.95 -41.68 -40.33
N THR A 35 16.62 -42.80 -39.67
CA THR A 35 17.03 -44.22 -39.93
C THR A 35 18.35 -44.63 -39.25
N SER A 36 18.52 -45.79 -38.62
CA SER A 36 17.82 -47.07 -38.67
C SER A 36 18.19 -47.93 -37.44
N SER A 37 17.40 -48.96 -37.19
CA SER A 37 17.55 -50.08 -36.26
C SER A 37 18.86 -50.86 -36.37
N THR A 38 19.31 -51.49 -35.28
CA THR A 38 19.52 -52.96 -35.18
C THR A 38 20.00 -53.40 -33.78
N ASP A 39 19.37 -54.47 -33.27
CA ASP A 39 19.88 -55.62 -32.49
C ASP A 39 21.17 -55.44 -31.66
N GLY A 40 21.30 -55.87 -30.41
CA GLY A 40 20.73 -57.05 -29.74
C GLY A 40 21.88 -57.83 -29.06
N LYS A 41 21.60 -58.38 -27.87
CA LYS A 41 22.35 -59.40 -27.09
C LYS A 41 23.45 -58.95 -26.12
N ALA A 42 23.19 -59.23 -24.83
CA ALA A 42 24.19 -59.61 -23.83
C ALA A 42 24.75 -61.02 -24.13
N PRO A 43 25.94 -61.43 -23.61
CA PRO A 43 25.97 -62.10 -22.29
C PRO A 43 27.28 -62.02 -21.44
N VAL A 44 27.10 -62.15 -20.10
CA VAL A 44 27.77 -63.05 -19.12
C VAL A 44 29.33 -63.13 -18.94
N LEU A 45 29.77 -62.69 -17.74
CA LEU A 45 30.59 -63.33 -16.67
C LEU A 45 31.98 -64.02 -16.90
N GLY A 46 32.94 -63.68 -16.01
CA GLY A 46 34.17 -64.44 -15.66
C GLY A 46 35.47 -63.70 -16.05
N LEU A 47 36.60 -63.65 -15.34
CA LEU A 47 37.20 -64.42 -14.23
C LEU A 47 38.42 -63.63 -13.66
N PHE A 48 38.90 -64.09 -12.51
CA PHE A 48 40.00 -63.61 -11.65
C PHE A 48 41.39 -63.34 -12.30
N GLY A 49 42.16 -62.41 -11.69
CA GLY A 49 43.62 -62.30 -11.81
C GLY A 49 44.24 -61.46 -10.69
N LYS A 50 45.17 -62.05 -9.91
CA LYS A 50 45.90 -61.48 -8.75
C LYS A 50 47.21 -60.77 -9.15
N SER A 51 47.69 -59.89 -8.25
CA SER A 51 49.09 -59.41 -8.04
C SER A 51 49.68 -58.53 -9.16
N ASP A 52 50.43 -57.43 -8.95
CA ASP A 52 51.34 -57.10 -7.88
C ASP A 52 51.64 -55.57 -7.82
N SER A 53 52.21 -55.19 -6.68
CA SER A 53 52.68 -53.86 -6.20
C SER A 53 53.27 -52.81 -7.16
N LYS A 54 52.96 -51.52 -6.91
CA LYS A 54 53.91 -50.38 -6.82
C LYS A 54 53.26 -49.06 -6.35
N LYS A 55 53.91 -48.42 -5.36
CA LYS A 55 53.56 -47.11 -4.75
C LYS A 55 53.78 -45.92 -5.71
N LYS A 56 52.85 -44.94 -5.72
CA LYS A 56 53.04 -43.45 -5.66
C LYS A 56 51.72 -42.72 -6.03
N PRO A 57 51.61 -41.40 -5.78
CA PRO A 57 51.09 -40.72 -4.58
C PRO A 57 49.55 -40.53 -4.60
N LYS A 58 48.89 -40.44 -3.43
CA LYS A 58 47.45 -40.13 -3.37
C LYS A 58 47.21 -38.65 -3.71
N LYS A 59 46.76 -38.44 -4.94
CA LYS A 59 46.13 -37.22 -5.47
C LYS A 59 44.86 -36.92 -4.66
N LYS A 60 44.70 -35.68 -4.21
CA LYS A 60 43.43 -35.15 -3.66
C LYS A 60 42.34 -35.29 -4.72
N LEU A 61 41.22 -35.94 -4.36
CA LEU A 61 39.92 -35.71 -4.98
C LEU A 61 38.83 -36.31 -4.08
N GLY A 62 38.19 -35.47 -3.28
CA GLY A 62 36.74 -35.52 -3.15
C GLY A 62 36.25 -34.27 -3.88
N PRO A 63 35.32 -34.35 -4.83
CA PRO A 63 34.70 -33.16 -5.35
C PRO A 63 33.94 -32.50 -4.20
N ASP A 64 33.99 -31.17 -4.16
CA ASP A 64 33.06 -30.35 -3.41
C ASP A 64 31.67 -30.97 -3.46
N VAL A 65 31.22 -31.55 -2.34
CA VAL A 65 29.80 -31.48 -2.02
C VAL A 65 29.64 -30.01 -1.69
N GLN A 66 29.37 -29.21 -2.72
CA GLN A 66 28.81 -27.90 -2.52
C GLN A 66 27.55 -28.19 -1.70
N GLU A 67 27.56 -27.84 -0.42
CA GLU A 67 26.35 -27.86 0.39
C GLU A 67 25.27 -27.20 -0.47
N PRO A 68 24.08 -27.83 -0.60
CA PRO A 68 23.02 -27.24 -1.41
C PRO A 68 22.93 -25.77 -1.01
N PRO A 69 22.88 -24.83 -1.97
CA PRO A 69 22.87 -23.41 -1.64
C PRO A 69 21.81 -23.25 -0.57
N VAL A 70 22.20 -22.72 0.59
CA VAL A 70 21.28 -22.43 1.68
C VAL A 70 20.26 -21.51 1.05
N VAL A 71 19.12 -22.06 0.66
CA VAL A 71 18.00 -21.28 0.16
C VAL A 71 17.66 -20.43 1.36
N ASP A 72 17.90 -19.13 1.25
CA ASP A 72 17.58 -18.20 2.31
C ASP A 72 16.06 -18.24 2.53
N LYS A 73 15.63 -19.03 3.52
CA LYS A 73 14.23 -19.21 3.89
C LYS A 73 13.71 -18.04 4.71
N SER A 74 14.53 -17.00 4.93
CA SER A 74 14.07 -15.76 5.52
C SER A 74 13.30 -14.89 4.53
N THR A 75 13.28 -15.26 3.24
CA THR A 75 12.55 -14.54 2.19
C THR A 75 11.81 -15.48 1.23
N PHE A 76 10.76 -15.00 0.58
CA PHE A 76 10.17 -15.63 -0.60
C PHE A 76 9.53 -14.60 -1.52
N VAL A 77 9.39 -14.94 -2.81
CA VAL A 77 8.57 -14.19 -3.77
C VAL A 77 7.67 -15.18 -4.51
N ALA A 78 6.37 -14.90 -4.57
CA ALA A 78 5.39 -15.73 -5.26
C ALA A 78 4.26 -14.87 -5.83
N GLY A 79 3.72 -15.25 -7.00
CA GLY A 79 2.54 -14.59 -7.54
C GLY A 79 2.49 -14.56 -9.06
N LYS A 80 1.46 -13.86 -9.56
CA LYS A 80 1.22 -13.58 -10.97
C LYS A 80 0.66 -12.16 -11.08
N THR A 81 -0.67 -12.02 -11.04
CA THR A 81 -1.39 -10.73 -11.09
C THR A 81 -1.02 -9.86 -9.89
N LEU A 82 -1.11 -10.45 -8.69
CA LEU A 82 -0.47 -9.91 -7.50
C LEU A 82 0.80 -10.71 -7.22
N MET A 83 1.91 -9.99 -7.06
CA MET A 83 3.21 -10.48 -6.64
C MET A 83 3.37 -10.23 -5.14
N VAL A 84 3.72 -11.27 -4.39
CA VAL A 84 3.90 -11.22 -2.94
C VAL A 84 5.35 -11.50 -2.60
N GLU A 85 5.99 -10.56 -1.92
CA GLU A 85 7.26 -10.75 -1.23
C GLU A 85 6.99 -10.93 0.26
N GLY A 86 7.51 -11.99 0.87
CA GLY A 86 7.53 -12.16 2.32
C GLY A 86 8.96 -12.17 2.83
N ARG A 87 9.20 -11.50 3.95
CA ARG A 87 10.54 -11.31 4.52
C ARG A 87 10.54 -11.34 6.04
N LEU A 88 11.49 -12.06 6.64
CA LEU A 88 11.80 -11.94 8.05
C LEU A 88 12.78 -10.81 8.28
N GLY A 89 12.63 -10.09 9.38
CA GLY A 89 13.56 -9.06 9.80
C GLY A 89 14.96 -9.60 10.05
N ASN A 90 15.09 -10.80 10.63
CA ASN A 90 16.38 -11.41 10.90
C ASN A 90 16.38 -12.84 10.36
N GLY A 91 17.23 -13.09 9.35
CA GLY A 91 17.43 -14.45 8.83
C GLY A 91 18.20 -15.35 9.78
N GLN A 92 18.99 -14.77 10.70
CA GLN A 92 19.78 -15.49 11.71
C GLN A 92 19.52 -14.94 13.11
N MET A 93 19.22 -15.82 14.07
CA MET A 93 18.83 -15.46 15.45
C MET A 93 19.57 -16.32 16.48
N LEU A 94 19.71 -15.84 17.72
CA LEU A 94 20.42 -16.57 18.78
C LEU A 94 19.62 -17.79 19.28
N ALA A 95 20.25 -18.96 19.25
CA ALA A 95 19.73 -20.22 19.76
C ALA A 95 19.56 -20.19 21.28
N ASP A 96 18.60 -20.99 21.78
CA ASP A 96 18.26 -21.17 23.19
C ASP A 96 17.94 -19.87 23.97
N ALA A 97 17.77 -18.76 23.25
CA ALA A 97 17.35 -17.47 23.76
C ALA A 97 16.02 -17.06 23.13
N ARG A 98 15.22 -16.29 23.88
CA ARG A 98 14.05 -15.64 23.31
C ARG A 98 14.55 -14.53 22.40
N GLY A 99 14.04 -14.47 21.18
CA GLY A 99 14.39 -13.44 20.21
C GLY A 99 13.18 -12.64 19.78
N GLU A 100 13.44 -11.46 19.24
CA GLU A 100 12.46 -10.65 18.52
C GLU A 100 12.89 -10.55 17.07
N THR A 101 11.91 -10.57 16.17
CA THR A 101 12.11 -10.31 14.75
C THR A 101 10.86 -9.66 14.17
N PHE A 102 10.87 -9.40 12.88
CA PHE A 102 9.75 -8.83 12.15
C PHE A 102 9.32 -9.76 11.02
N LEU A 103 8.07 -9.66 10.63
CA LEU A 103 7.57 -10.23 9.38
C LEU A 103 7.04 -9.07 8.54
N PHE A 104 7.64 -8.89 7.38
CA PHE A 104 7.23 -7.95 6.36
C PHE A 104 6.62 -8.72 5.18
N VAL A 105 5.51 -8.22 4.66
CA VAL A 105 4.90 -8.70 3.43
C VAL A 105 4.62 -7.50 2.54
N ASP A 106 5.09 -7.55 1.30
CA ASP A 106 4.77 -6.58 0.26
C ASP A 106 3.97 -7.27 -0.84
N VAL A 107 2.81 -6.70 -1.18
CA VAL A 107 1.94 -7.18 -2.23
C VAL A 107 1.87 -6.11 -3.31
N ARG A 108 2.37 -6.42 -4.50
CA ARG A 108 2.40 -5.49 -5.64
C ARG A 108 1.58 -6.03 -6.80
N ALA A 109 0.73 -5.20 -7.37
CA ALA A 109 0.08 -5.45 -8.64
C ALA A 109 1.06 -5.18 -9.79
N ASP A 110 1.23 -6.13 -10.70
CA ASP A 110 2.10 -5.95 -11.87
C ASP A 110 1.51 -4.84 -12.78
N PRO A 111 2.24 -3.75 -13.10
CA PRO A 111 1.77 -2.70 -13.99
C PRO A 111 1.37 -3.19 -15.39
N SER A 112 1.92 -4.33 -15.82
CA SER A 112 1.61 -4.98 -17.10
C SER A 112 0.47 -6.00 -17.03
N SER A 113 -0.16 -6.16 -15.86
CA SER A 113 -1.27 -7.11 -15.66
C SER A 113 -2.56 -6.72 -16.39
N LEU A 114 -2.67 -5.49 -16.90
CA LEU A 114 -3.76 -5.08 -17.78
C LEU A 114 -3.43 -5.44 -19.25
N PRO A 115 -4.20 -6.33 -19.90
CA PRO A 115 -4.06 -6.56 -21.34
C PRO A 115 -4.22 -5.24 -22.14
N PRO A 116 -3.47 -5.04 -23.24
CA PRO A 116 -3.53 -3.82 -24.07
C PRO A 116 -4.92 -3.50 -24.63
N ASP A 117 -5.80 -4.51 -24.73
CA ASP A 117 -7.16 -4.43 -25.29
C ASP A 117 -8.25 -4.54 -24.21
N SER A 118 -7.95 -4.31 -22.92
CA SER A 118 -8.89 -4.42 -21.79
C SER A 118 -9.91 -3.28 -21.71
N ILE A 119 -10.47 -2.89 -22.84
CA ILE A 119 -11.80 -2.27 -22.90
C ILE A 119 -12.80 -3.39 -22.56
N GLY A 120 -12.88 -3.74 -21.27
CA GLY A 120 -13.62 -4.89 -20.78
C GLY A 120 -13.42 -5.25 -19.31
N ALA A 121 -12.76 -4.40 -18.51
CA ALA A 121 -12.73 -4.56 -17.05
C ALA A 121 -14.17 -4.66 -16.53
N GLN A 122 -14.38 -5.54 -15.56
CA GLN A 122 -15.65 -5.71 -14.86
C GLN A 122 -16.30 -4.34 -14.57
N PRO A 123 -17.63 -4.18 -14.80
CA PRO A 123 -18.28 -2.89 -14.62
C PRO A 123 -18.11 -2.41 -13.18
N PHE A 124 -17.84 -1.13 -12.97
CA PHE A 124 -17.68 -0.59 -11.63
C PHE A 124 -18.99 -0.09 -11.05
N ASN A 125 -19.10 -0.15 -9.73
CA ASN A 125 -20.28 0.25 -8.99
C ASN A 125 -19.89 1.38 -8.04
N LEU A 126 -20.30 2.60 -8.38
CA LEU A 126 -19.90 3.82 -7.70
C LEU A 126 -21.06 4.37 -6.86
N ALA A 127 -20.78 4.64 -5.59
CA ALA A 127 -21.62 5.47 -4.73
C ALA A 127 -20.91 6.79 -4.43
N LEU A 128 -21.42 7.89 -4.99
CA LEU A 128 -20.99 9.24 -4.61
C LEU A 128 -21.83 9.68 -3.41
N VAL A 129 -21.19 9.92 -2.27
CA VAL A 129 -21.83 10.29 -1.01
C VAL A 129 -21.39 11.71 -0.65
N ILE A 130 -22.24 12.69 -0.94
CA ILE A 130 -21.89 14.12 -0.94
C ILE A 130 -22.57 14.84 0.22
N ASP A 131 -21.77 15.50 1.05
CA ASP A 131 -22.24 16.36 2.14
C ASP A 131 -23.02 17.57 1.60
N GLN A 132 -24.17 17.84 2.20
CA GLN A 132 -25.04 19.00 1.95
C GLN A 132 -25.36 19.71 3.27
N SER A 133 -24.46 19.68 4.25
CA SER A 133 -24.59 20.44 5.48
C SER A 133 -24.43 21.95 5.23
N GLY A 134 -24.76 22.77 6.23
CA GLY A 134 -24.74 24.22 6.09
C GLY A 134 -23.36 24.81 5.75
N SER A 135 -22.26 24.12 6.05
CA SER A 135 -20.88 24.54 5.78
C SER A 135 -20.51 24.43 4.30
N MET A 136 -21.11 23.50 3.56
CA MET A 136 -20.87 23.30 2.13
C MET A 136 -21.39 24.44 1.24
N LYS A 137 -22.14 25.40 1.79
CA LYS A 137 -22.75 26.51 1.03
C LYS A 137 -21.75 27.26 0.15
N GLY A 138 -22.24 27.74 -1.00
CA GLY A 138 -21.49 28.60 -1.89
C GLY A 138 -20.51 27.82 -2.78
N GLN A 139 -19.23 28.17 -2.75
CA GLN A 139 -18.26 27.65 -3.72
C GLN A 139 -17.94 26.16 -3.50
N ARG A 140 -17.94 25.67 -2.26
CA ARG A 140 -17.64 24.27 -1.94
C ARG A 140 -18.64 23.32 -2.59
N GLN A 141 -19.93 23.58 -2.42
CA GLN A 141 -21.01 22.84 -3.08
C GLN A 141 -20.86 22.86 -4.60
N ARG A 142 -20.56 24.03 -5.20
CA ARG A 142 -20.35 24.14 -6.65
C ARG A 142 -19.17 23.29 -7.12
N ASN A 143 -18.06 23.33 -6.40
CA ASN A 143 -16.88 22.52 -6.74
C ASN A 143 -17.19 21.01 -6.59
N ALA A 144 -17.88 20.61 -5.52
CA ALA A 144 -18.31 19.22 -5.31
C ALA A 144 -19.22 18.73 -6.44
N GLN A 145 -20.17 19.56 -6.86
CA GLN A 145 -21.09 19.29 -7.95
C GLN A 145 -20.34 19.17 -9.30
N GLN A 146 -19.39 20.07 -9.56
CA GLN A 146 -18.57 20.05 -10.77
C GLN A 146 -17.68 18.80 -10.83
N ALA A 147 -17.01 18.46 -9.73
CA ALA A 147 -16.19 17.25 -9.63
C ALA A 147 -17.02 15.97 -9.81
N ALA A 148 -18.18 15.87 -9.15
CA ALA A 148 -19.09 14.73 -9.32
C ALA A 148 -19.61 14.61 -10.76
N ALA A 149 -19.95 15.73 -11.41
CA ALA A 149 -20.37 15.75 -12.81
C ALA A 149 -19.24 15.35 -13.76
N GLY A 150 -18.01 15.83 -13.53
CA GLY A 150 -16.82 15.45 -14.30
C GLY A 150 -16.54 13.95 -14.23
N MET A 151 -16.58 13.38 -13.02
CA MET A 151 -16.39 11.94 -12.83
C MET A 151 -17.48 11.13 -13.54
N ILE A 152 -18.76 11.51 -13.41
CA ILE A 152 -19.87 10.84 -14.09
C ILE A 152 -19.76 10.94 -15.61
N GLN A 153 -19.22 12.04 -16.14
CA GLN A 153 -18.97 12.20 -17.57
C GLN A 153 -17.92 11.20 -18.08
N ARG A 154 -16.94 10.84 -17.25
CA ARG A 154 -15.84 9.91 -17.58
C ARG A 154 -16.16 8.44 -17.35
N LEU A 155 -17.21 8.10 -16.58
CA LEU A 155 -17.64 6.70 -16.40
C LEU A 155 -17.92 6.00 -17.74
N ARG A 156 -17.66 4.70 -17.85
CA ARG A 156 -17.90 3.96 -19.10
C ARG A 156 -19.35 3.51 -19.17
N ASP A 157 -19.84 3.28 -20.38
CA ASP A 157 -21.15 2.67 -20.55
C ASP A 157 -21.13 1.24 -19.95
N GLY A 158 -22.14 0.92 -19.15
CA GLY A 158 -22.22 -0.33 -18.38
C GLY A 158 -21.78 -0.21 -16.91
N ASP A 159 -20.96 0.80 -16.56
CA ASP A 159 -20.69 1.13 -15.16
C ASP A 159 -21.99 1.59 -14.48
N THR A 160 -22.08 1.48 -13.16
CA THR A 160 -23.26 1.89 -12.40
C THR A 160 -22.90 2.95 -11.38
N VAL A 161 -23.75 3.99 -11.28
CA VAL A 161 -23.58 5.06 -10.31
C VAL A 161 -24.84 5.26 -9.48
N SER A 162 -24.65 5.67 -8.23
CA SER A 162 -25.67 6.25 -7.38
C SER A 162 -25.11 7.52 -6.73
N VAL A 163 -25.98 8.49 -6.48
CA VAL A 163 -25.61 9.72 -5.78
C VAL A 163 -26.49 9.82 -4.55
N VAL A 164 -25.84 9.81 -3.40
CA VAL A 164 -26.42 10.01 -2.09
C VAL A 164 -25.99 11.37 -1.60
N THR A 165 -26.94 12.15 -1.09
CA THR A 165 -26.61 13.37 -0.36
C THR A 165 -26.98 13.22 1.10
N TYR A 166 -26.26 13.90 1.99
CA TYR A 166 -26.55 13.82 3.41
C TYR A 166 -26.32 15.15 4.13
N ALA A 167 -27.15 15.39 5.13
CA ALA A 167 -26.99 16.47 6.11
C ALA A 167 -27.48 15.94 7.47
N ASP A 168 -28.64 16.38 7.96
CA ASP A 168 -29.33 15.77 9.12
C ASP A 168 -29.73 14.31 8.88
N GLN A 169 -30.09 13.98 7.64
CA GLN A 169 -30.44 12.64 7.17
C GLN A 169 -29.80 12.43 5.79
N ALA A 170 -29.67 11.17 5.38
CA ALA A 170 -29.21 10.82 4.04
C ALA A 170 -30.40 10.57 3.09
N GLN A 171 -30.26 10.95 1.83
CA GLN A 171 -31.24 10.75 0.77
C GLN A 171 -30.57 10.33 -0.53
N THR A 172 -31.24 9.49 -1.30
CA THR A 172 -30.77 9.10 -2.63
C THR A 172 -31.22 10.16 -3.63
N LEU A 173 -30.27 10.92 -4.16
CA LEU A 173 -30.53 11.89 -5.21
C LEU A 173 -30.64 11.20 -6.58
N VAL A 174 -29.66 10.35 -6.88
CA VAL A 174 -29.65 9.53 -8.10
C VAL A 174 -29.73 8.08 -7.67
N PRO A 175 -30.84 7.37 -7.96
CA PRO A 175 -30.93 5.94 -7.67
C PRO A 175 -29.89 5.17 -8.49
N VAL A 176 -29.58 3.95 -8.08
CA VAL A 176 -28.64 3.05 -8.76
C VAL A 176 -28.97 2.99 -10.25
N THR A 177 -28.11 3.57 -11.09
CA THR A 177 -28.37 3.77 -12.51
C THR A 177 -27.17 3.30 -13.32
N THR A 178 -27.41 2.40 -14.28
CA THR A 178 -26.41 1.99 -15.25
C THR A 178 -26.17 3.11 -16.27
N ILE A 179 -24.91 3.42 -16.49
CA ILE A 179 -24.45 4.46 -17.39
C ILE A 179 -24.65 4.04 -18.85
N ASN A 180 -25.30 4.92 -19.60
CA ASN A 180 -25.40 4.97 -21.05
C ASN A 180 -25.61 6.44 -21.45
N ALA A 181 -25.58 6.75 -22.74
CA ALA A 181 -25.74 8.14 -23.21
C ALA A 181 -26.99 8.86 -22.65
N SER A 182 -28.14 8.17 -22.54
CA SER A 182 -29.38 8.77 -22.07
C SER A 182 -29.44 8.95 -20.56
N SER A 183 -28.97 7.96 -19.79
CA SER A 183 -28.95 8.04 -18.32
C SER A 183 -27.90 9.04 -17.86
N ARG A 184 -26.75 9.11 -18.52
CA ARG A 184 -25.69 10.08 -18.23
C ARG A 184 -26.20 11.51 -18.33
N ALA A 185 -26.84 11.86 -19.45
CA ALA A 185 -27.40 13.20 -19.64
C ALA A 185 -28.45 13.56 -18.57
N ARG A 186 -29.28 12.59 -18.16
CA ARG A 186 -30.28 12.78 -17.09
C ARG A 186 -29.63 13.02 -15.73
N ILE A 187 -28.66 12.18 -15.36
CA ILE A 187 -27.94 12.29 -14.08
C ILE A 187 -27.26 13.66 -13.98
N LEU A 188 -26.61 14.13 -15.05
CA LEU A 188 -25.95 15.44 -15.06
C LEU A 188 -26.96 16.58 -14.89
N ALA A 189 -28.15 16.47 -15.48
CA ALA A 189 -29.22 17.44 -15.28
C ALA A 189 -29.74 17.42 -13.83
N ASP A 190 -29.97 16.23 -13.25
CA ASP A 190 -30.41 16.07 -11.87
C ASP A 190 -29.39 16.66 -10.89
N LEU A 191 -28.10 16.38 -11.10
CA LEU A 191 -27.01 16.99 -10.33
C LEU A 191 -27.03 18.51 -10.42
N GLN A 192 -27.20 19.08 -11.62
CA GLN A 192 -27.25 20.53 -11.83
C GLN A 192 -28.37 21.20 -11.03
N VAL A 193 -29.54 20.57 -10.95
CA VAL A 193 -30.73 21.14 -10.30
C VAL A 193 -30.70 20.92 -8.78
N ASP A 194 -30.44 19.70 -8.32
CA ASP A 194 -30.70 19.34 -6.93
C ASP A 194 -29.50 19.56 -5.98
N LEU A 195 -28.28 19.68 -6.51
CA LEU A 195 -27.11 20.04 -5.71
C LEU A 195 -26.92 21.55 -5.56
N ALA A 196 -27.58 22.39 -6.37
CA ALA A 196 -27.25 23.83 -6.44
C ALA A 196 -27.67 24.66 -5.21
N ASP A 197 -28.80 24.35 -4.55
CA ASP A 197 -29.44 25.30 -3.60
C ASP A 197 -29.96 24.67 -2.28
N ARG A 198 -29.41 23.53 -1.85
CA ARG A 198 -29.86 22.81 -0.64
C ARG A 198 -28.90 22.65 0.54
N PRO A 199 -27.65 23.17 0.57
CA PRO A 199 -26.82 22.92 1.75
C PRO A 199 -27.40 23.55 3.01
N ALA A 200 -27.78 22.74 3.99
CA ALA A 200 -28.43 23.19 5.22
C ALA A 200 -28.36 22.09 6.29
N GLY A 201 -28.51 22.50 7.54
CA GLY A 201 -28.57 21.55 8.66
C GLY A 201 -27.20 21.03 9.09
N HIS A 202 -27.26 19.92 9.80
CA HIS A 202 -26.14 19.25 10.47
C HIS A 202 -25.44 18.24 9.54
N THR A 203 -24.47 17.49 10.08
CA THR A 203 -23.62 16.54 9.33
C THR A 203 -23.72 15.15 9.94
N CYS A 204 -24.45 14.25 9.27
CA CYS A 204 -24.56 12.83 9.62
C CYS A 204 -23.75 11.94 8.67
N ILE A 205 -22.43 11.88 8.85
CA ILE A 205 -21.52 11.06 8.02
C ILE A 205 -21.96 9.58 8.03
N SER A 206 -22.28 9.05 9.21
CA SER A 206 -22.76 7.67 9.36
C SER A 206 -24.04 7.39 8.56
N CYS A 207 -24.98 8.33 8.49
CA CYS A 207 -26.19 8.20 7.66
C CYS A 207 -25.83 8.09 6.16
N GLY A 208 -24.89 8.93 5.71
CA GLY A 208 -24.40 8.93 4.32
C GLY A 208 -23.74 7.61 3.95
N ILE A 209 -22.84 7.10 4.80
CA ILE A 209 -22.18 5.79 4.62
C ILE A 209 -23.21 4.67 4.60
N ASP A 210 -24.17 4.65 5.54
CA ASP A 210 -25.19 3.61 5.61
C ASP A 210 -26.05 3.55 4.35
N LEU A 211 -26.49 4.70 3.85
CA LEU A 211 -27.31 4.76 2.65
C LEU A 211 -26.49 4.47 1.38
N GLY A 212 -25.26 4.99 1.27
CA GLY A 212 -24.36 4.64 0.17
C GLY A 212 -24.02 3.14 0.16
N LEU A 213 -23.87 2.54 1.33
CA LEU A 213 -23.69 1.10 1.43
C LEU A 213 -24.94 0.33 0.99
N GLN A 214 -26.14 0.89 1.15
CA GLN A 214 -27.37 0.30 0.64
C GLN A 214 -27.48 0.39 -0.89
N THR A 215 -26.97 1.44 -1.51
CA THR A 215 -26.98 1.54 -2.98
C THR A 215 -26.00 0.55 -3.64
N LEU A 216 -24.99 0.10 -2.90
CA LEU A 216 -24.02 -0.90 -3.35
C LEU A 216 -24.39 -2.36 -2.99
N GLN A 217 -25.50 -2.64 -2.29
CA GLN A 217 -25.80 -4.06 -1.93
C GLN A 217 -26.17 -4.91 -3.15
N ASN A 218 -25.96 -6.22 -3.02
CA ASN A 218 -26.40 -7.27 -3.94
C ASN A 218 -25.77 -7.20 -5.34
N ARG A 219 -24.66 -6.48 -5.50
CA ARG A 219 -23.89 -6.42 -6.73
C ARG A 219 -22.80 -7.49 -6.65
N ARG A 220 -22.93 -8.53 -7.48
CA ARG A 220 -21.96 -9.64 -7.51
C ARG A 220 -20.85 -9.46 -8.54
N VAL A 221 -21.04 -8.51 -9.45
CA VAL A 221 -20.20 -8.26 -10.62
C VAL A 221 -19.64 -6.86 -10.46
N GLY A 222 -18.33 -6.70 -10.66
CA GLY A 222 -17.66 -5.41 -10.50
C GLY A 222 -16.88 -5.20 -9.21
N VAL A 223 -16.29 -4.02 -9.11
CA VAL A 223 -15.71 -3.46 -7.89
C VAL A 223 -16.67 -2.43 -7.32
N ASP A 224 -16.98 -2.54 -6.03
CA ASP A 224 -17.82 -1.59 -5.31
C ASP A 224 -16.96 -0.50 -4.65
N ARG A 225 -17.16 0.75 -5.07
CA ARG A 225 -16.43 1.92 -4.57
C ARG A 225 -17.41 2.96 -4.04
N MET A 226 -17.09 3.53 -2.89
CA MET A 226 -17.75 4.69 -2.33
C MET A 226 -16.76 5.85 -2.25
N ILE A 227 -17.19 7.03 -2.71
CA ILE A 227 -16.47 8.28 -2.49
C ILE A 227 -17.30 9.13 -1.53
N LEU A 228 -16.77 9.35 -0.34
CA LEU A 228 -17.38 10.15 0.71
C LEU A 228 -16.74 11.54 0.73
N LEU A 229 -17.51 12.59 0.43
CA LEU A 229 -17.09 13.98 0.57
C LEU A 229 -17.70 14.57 1.83
N SER A 230 -16.91 15.28 2.66
CA SER A 230 -17.41 16.08 3.78
C SER A 230 -16.52 17.28 4.06
N ASP A 231 -17.10 18.39 4.51
CA ASP A 231 -16.36 19.56 4.99
C ASP A 231 -16.51 19.81 6.50
N GLY A 232 -17.17 18.88 7.22
CA GLY A 232 -17.66 19.12 8.58
C GLY A 232 -17.21 18.10 9.62
N GLU A 233 -17.52 18.44 10.87
CA GLU A 233 -17.47 17.52 12.00
C GLU A 233 -18.75 16.67 12.04
N ALA A 234 -18.61 15.35 12.17
CA ALA A 234 -19.75 14.48 12.42
C ALA A 234 -20.46 14.90 13.71
N ASN A 235 -21.66 15.45 13.59
CA ASN A 235 -22.42 16.02 14.71
C ASN A 235 -23.82 15.40 14.85
N ARG A 236 -24.18 14.47 13.96
CA ARG A 236 -25.38 13.63 14.00
C ARG A 236 -25.04 12.17 13.72
N GLY A 237 -25.88 11.27 14.25
CA GLY A 237 -25.69 9.82 14.13
C GLY A 237 -24.53 9.34 14.99
N THR A 238 -23.68 8.48 14.43
CA THR A 238 -22.42 8.08 15.06
C THR A 238 -21.38 9.17 14.84
N THR A 239 -20.84 9.72 15.92
CA THR A 239 -19.90 10.85 15.90
C THR A 239 -18.55 10.52 16.53
N ASP A 240 -18.47 9.43 17.31
CA ASP A 240 -17.22 8.97 17.89
C ASP A 240 -16.41 8.13 16.88
N GLU A 241 -15.09 8.21 16.99
CA GLU A 241 -14.18 7.54 16.07
C GLU A 241 -14.34 6.02 16.08
N GLN A 242 -14.60 5.40 17.24
CA GLN A 242 -14.73 3.95 17.35
C GLN A 242 -15.95 3.44 16.60
N GLY A 243 -17.10 4.08 16.76
CA GLY A 243 -18.30 3.77 16.00
C GLY A 243 -18.12 3.95 14.49
N ILE A 244 -17.45 5.02 14.06
CA ILE A 244 -17.13 5.24 12.64
C ILE A 244 -16.21 4.14 12.09
N ARG A 245 -15.16 3.74 12.82
CA ARG A 245 -14.28 2.64 12.44
C ARG A 245 -15.06 1.32 12.29
N VAL A 246 -16.05 1.05 13.14
CA VAL A 246 -16.95 -0.11 12.98
C VAL A 246 -17.75 -0.02 11.68
N LEU A 247 -18.29 1.15 11.33
CA LEU A 247 -19.03 1.35 10.08
C LEU A 247 -18.13 1.14 8.85
N ALA A 248 -16.91 1.68 8.87
CA ALA A 248 -15.93 1.51 7.80
C ALA A 248 -15.49 0.05 7.63
N ARG A 249 -15.23 -0.67 8.74
CA ARG A 249 -14.97 -2.13 8.69
C ARG A 249 -16.16 -2.90 8.11
N ARG A 250 -17.39 -2.50 8.41
CA ARG A 250 -18.59 -3.12 7.83
C ARG A 250 -18.69 -2.86 6.32
N ALA A 251 -18.27 -1.69 5.83
CA ALA A 251 -18.15 -1.43 4.39
C ALA A 251 -17.16 -2.42 3.76
N ARG A 252 -15.96 -2.54 4.34
CA ARG A 252 -14.92 -3.46 3.90
C ARG A 252 -15.37 -4.92 3.88
N THR A 253 -16.01 -5.41 4.94
CA THR A 253 -16.52 -6.79 5.02
C THR A 253 -17.56 -7.10 3.94
N ARG A 254 -18.17 -6.06 3.36
CA ARG A 254 -19.10 -6.19 2.23
C ARG A 254 -18.43 -6.02 0.87
N GLY A 255 -17.10 -6.01 0.81
CA GLY A 255 -16.33 -5.80 -0.42
C GLY A 255 -16.32 -4.35 -0.92
N VAL A 256 -16.80 -3.39 -0.10
CA VAL A 256 -16.87 -1.97 -0.49
C VAL A 256 -15.65 -1.23 0.01
N THR A 257 -14.90 -0.65 -0.93
CA THR A 257 -13.83 0.30 -0.61
C THR A 257 -14.41 1.70 -0.47
N VAL A 258 -14.06 2.41 0.61
CA VAL A 258 -14.51 3.79 0.85
C VAL A 258 -13.31 4.72 0.82
N SER A 259 -13.25 5.61 -0.17
CA SER A 259 -12.31 6.73 -0.18
C SER A 259 -13.00 7.97 0.36
N SER A 260 -12.27 8.78 1.12
CA SER A 260 -12.81 9.94 1.83
C SER A 260 -12.10 11.21 1.39
N ILE A 261 -12.87 12.28 1.18
CA ILE A 261 -12.37 13.58 0.73
C ILE A 261 -12.82 14.61 1.76
N GLY A 262 -11.86 15.15 2.50
CA GLY A 262 -12.06 16.24 3.44
C GLY A 262 -11.91 17.59 2.75
N VAL A 263 -12.91 18.47 2.90
CA VAL A 263 -12.87 19.83 2.36
C VAL A 263 -12.73 20.83 3.52
N ASP A 264 -11.99 21.91 3.31
CA ASP A 264 -11.75 22.99 4.28
C ASP A 264 -10.83 22.62 5.47
N ILE A 265 -10.33 23.61 6.20
CA ILE A 265 -9.41 23.43 7.33
C ILE A 265 -10.07 22.93 8.62
N ASP A 266 -11.39 22.83 8.65
CA ASP A 266 -12.14 22.55 9.88
C ASP A 266 -12.86 21.18 9.89
N TYR A 267 -12.75 20.35 8.84
CA TYR A 267 -13.29 18.98 8.89
C TYR A 267 -12.51 18.09 9.87
N ASN A 268 -13.17 17.01 10.33
CA ASN A 268 -12.55 16.03 11.23
C ASN A 268 -11.69 15.02 10.45
N GLU A 269 -10.40 15.37 10.29
CA GLU A 269 -9.39 14.58 9.59
C GLU A 269 -9.20 13.18 10.17
N ARG A 270 -9.04 13.07 11.49
CA ARG A 270 -8.87 11.78 12.16
C ARG A 270 -10.00 10.80 11.84
N LEU A 271 -11.24 11.32 11.79
CA LEU A 271 -12.41 10.53 11.47
C LEU A 271 -12.41 10.12 9.99
N MET A 272 -12.13 11.05 9.07
CA MET A 272 -12.14 10.79 7.63
C MET A 272 -11.01 9.86 7.18
N SER A 273 -9.79 10.04 7.70
CA SER A 273 -8.67 9.14 7.43
C SER A 273 -8.91 7.75 8.02
N ALA A 274 -9.52 7.67 9.22
CA ALA A 274 -9.92 6.40 9.80
C ALA A 274 -10.96 5.66 8.95
N ILE A 275 -11.94 6.36 8.34
CA ILE A 275 -12.90 5.75 7.42
C ILE A 275 -12.15 5.12 6.24
N ALA A 276 -11.32 5.90 5.57
CA ALA A 276 -10.60 5.44 4.39
C ALA A 276 -9.70 4.24 4.71
N ARG A 277 -8.88 4.36 5.74
CA ARG A 277 -7.96 3.31 6.19
C ARG A 277 -8.69 2.02 6.58
N GLU A 278 -9.75 2.09 7.37
CA GLU A 278 -10.49 0.89 7.80
C GLU A 278 -11.29 0.26 6.65
N ALA A 279 -11.65 1.04 5.64
CA ALA A 279 -12.35 0.61 4.44
C ALA A 279 -11.42 0.32 3.25
N ASN A 280 -10.10 0.29 3.44
CA ASN A 280 -9.09 0.05 2.40
C ASN A 280 -9.14 1.03 1.21
N GLY A 281 -9.59 2.27 1.43
CA GLY A 281 -9.59 3.36 0.45
C GLY A 281 -8.59 4.46 0.79
N HIS A 282 -8.63 5.52 -0.01
CA HIS A 282 -7.71 6.66 0.12
C HIS A 282 -8.35 7.83 0.85
N HIS A 283 -7.54 8.56 1.61
CA HIS A 283 -7.94 9.85 2.17
C HIS A 283 -7.32 10.98 1.35
N TYR A 284 -8.14 11.98 1.02
CA TYR A 284 -7.71 13.16 0.28
C TYR A 284 -8.11 14.42 1.02
N PHE A 285 -7.27 15.45 0.95
CA PHE A 285 -7.56 16.78 1.46
C PHE A 285 -7.71 17.80 0.32
N SER A 286 -8.72 18.66 0.46
CA SER A 286 -8.94 19.83 -0.37
C SER A 286 -9.11 21.08 0.48
N GLU A 287 -8.12 21.98 0.52
CA GLU A 287 -8.18 23.19 1.34
C GLU A 287 -9.36 24.10 0.95
N THR A 288 -9.56 24.31 -0.35
CA THR A 288 -10.54 25.27 -0.88
C THR A 288 -11.65 24.62 -1.70
N GLY A 289 -11.57 23.31 -1.92
CA GLY A 289 -12.43 22.60 -2.86
C GLY A 289 -12.00 22.72 -4.32
N THR A 290 -10.99 23.53 -4.68
CA THR A 290 -10.69 23.81 -6.09
C THR A 290 -10.00 22.67 -6.83
N ASN A 291 -9.31 21.79 -6.10
CA ASN A 291 -8.67 20.58 -6.63
C ASN A 291 -9.57 19.33 -6.54
N LEU A 292 -10.88 19.49 -6.27
CA LEU A 292 -11.79 18.34 -6.18
C LEU A 292 -11.92 17.58 -7.50
N GLU A 293 -11.87 18.25 -8.64
CA GLU A 293 -11.88 17.58 -9.95
C GLU A 293 -10.67 16.65 -10.10
N GLU A 294 -9.48 17.14 -9.78
CA GLU A 294 -8.23 16.35 -9.83
C GLU A 294 -8.28 15.15 -8.87
N ILE A 295 -8.80 15.33 -7.65
CA ILE A 295 -8.95 14.24 -6.68
C ILE A 295 -9.92 13.16 -7.18
N PHE A 296 -11.08 13.57 -7.71
CA PHE A 296 -12.06 12.63 -8.27
C PHE A 296 -11.51 11.89 -9.49
N ASP A 297 -10.73 12.58 -10.31
CA ASP A 297 -10.07 12.03 -11.49
C ASP A 297 -9.02 10.98 -11.10
N GLN A 298 -8.17 11.28 -10.13
CA GLN A 298 -7.19 10.34 -9.58
C GLN A 298 -7.88 9.09 -9.02
N GLU A 299 -8.97 9.26 -8.26
CA GLU A 299 -9.69 8.12 -7.69
C GLU A 299 -10.45 7.32 -8.76
N LEU A 300 -10.91 7.96 -9.83
CA LEU A 300 -11.49 7.26 -10.98
C LEU A 300 -10.42 6.42 -11.69
N GLU A 301 -9.21 6.95 -11.88
CA GLU A 301 -8.10 6.22 -12.50
C GLU A 301 -7.73 4.99 -11.67
N ASN A 302 -7.58 5.14 -10.35
CA ASN A 302 -7.39 4.01 -9.43
C ASN A 302 -8.50 2.96 -9.54
N LEU A 303 -9.75 3.39 -9.76
CA LEU A 303 -10.87 2.47 -9.93
C LEU A 303 -10.80 1.76 -11.29
N LEU A 304 -10.52 2.49 -12.38
CA LEU A 304 -10.46 1.96 -13.74
C LEU A 304 -9.33 0.93 -13.93
N ASP A 305 -8.22 1.12 -13.20
CA ASP A 305 -7.05 0.27 -13.27
C ASP A 305 -7.10 -0.91 -12.28
N ALA A 306 -8.25 -1.20 -11.67
CA ALA A 306 -8.39 -2.33 -10.74
C ALA A 306 -8.10 -3.68 -11.42
N VAL A 307 -7.12 -4.42 -10.89
CA VAL A 307 -6.66 -5.73 -11.40
C VAL A 307 -6.99 -6.90 -10.47
N ALA A 308 -7.23 -6.62 -9.19
CA ALA A 308 -7.66 -7.62 -8.22
C ALA A 308 -8.58 -7.00 -7.16
N LYS A 309 -9.49 -7.79 -6.59
CA LYS A 309 -10.32 -7.38 -5.46
C LYS A 309 -10.41 -8.43 -4.37
N GLU A 310 -10.92 -8.01 -3.21
CA GLU A 310 -11.08 -8.87 -2.03
C GLU A 310 -9.79 -9.58 -1.61
N GLY A 311 -8.64 -8.89 -1.74
CA GLY A 311 -7.36 -9.40 -1.26
C GLY A 311 -7.41 -9.69 0.24
N GLU A 312 -7.06 -10.91 0.64
CA GLU A 312 -6.95 -11.34 2.02
C GLU A 312 -5.59 -12.00 2.25
N LEU A 313 -4.77 -11.34 3.07
CA LEU A 313 -3.49 -11.85 3.51
C LEU A 313 -3.69 -12.63 4.81
N THR A 314 -3.28 -13.89 4.84
CA THR A 314 -3.27 -14.73 6.02
C THR A 314 -1.84 -15.11 6.37
N VAL A 315 -1.44 -14.85 7.61
CA VAL A 315 -0.18 -15.29 8.19
C VAL A 315 -0.47 -16.36 9.23
N GLU A 316 0.02 -17.58 9.02
CA GLU A 316 -0.02 -18.65 10.02
C GLU A 316 1.32 -18.74 10.74
N LEU A 317 1.34 -18.35 12.01
CA LEU A 317 2.54 -18.35 12.85
C LEU A 317 2.93 -19.78 13.26
N ALA A 318 4.22 -20.09 13.24
CA ALA A 318 4.72 -21.37 13.73
C ALA A 318 4.44 -21.57 15.23
N PRO A 319 4.38 -22.82 15.75
CA PRO A 319 4.08 -23.07 17.15
C PRO A 319 4.99 -22.29 18.10
N GLY A 320 4.41 -21.58 19.07
CA GLY A 320 5.14 -20.80 20.09
C GLY A 320 5.62 -19.41 19.64
N VAL A 321 5.56 -19.08 18.34
CA VAL A 321 5.78 -17.70 17.86
C VAL A 321 4.55 -16.87 18.22
N ARG A 322 4.75 -15.64 18.71
CA ARG A 322 3.66 -14.74 19.10
C ARG A 322 3.78 -13.39 18.40
N VAL A 323 2.63 -12.78 18.12
CA VAL A 323 2.56 -11.37 17.70
C VAL A 323 2.87 -10.48 18.90
N ALA A 324 3.84 -9.59 18.77
CA ALA A 324 4.10 -8.51 19.72
C ALA A 324 3.33 -7.24 19.33
N GLU A 325 3.40 -6.87 18.06
CA GLU A 325 2.81 -5.65 17.52
C GLU A 325 2.48 -5.84 16.03
N VAL A 326 1.38 -5.24 15.56
CA VAL A 326 1.07 -5.12 14.13
C VAL A 326 1.05 -3.64 13.79
N PHE A 327 1.68 -3.27 12.68
CA PHE A 327 1.83 -1.89 12.24
C PHE A 327 0.82 -1.55 11.14
N ASP A 328 0.34 -0.31 11.18
CA ASP A 328 -0.35 0.43 10.11
C ASP A 328 -1.63 -0.20 9.50
N ARG A 329 -2.03 -1.41 9.88
CA ARG A 329 -3.22 -2.11 9.36
C ARG A 329 -4.05 -2.77 10.45
N SER A 330 -5.36 -2.77 10.24
CA SER A 330 -6.28 -3.57 11.06
C SER A 330 -6.12 -5.06 10.72
N TYR A 331 -6.22 -5.91 11.73
CA TYR A 331 -6.14 -7.36 11.55
C TYR A 331 -7.15 -8.07 12.45
N GLN A 332 -7.43 -9.33 12.14
CA GLN A 332 -8.10 -10.25 13.03
C GLN A 332 -7.14 -11.38 13.36
N GLN A 333 -7.02 -11.73 14.63
CA GLN A 333 -6.22 -12.88 15.05
C GLN A 333 -7.13 -13.97 15.62
N VAL A 334 -7.01 -15.17 15.05
CA VAL A 334 -7.66 -16.39 15.54
C VAL A 334 -6.55 -17.42 15.77
N ASP A 335 -6.28 -17.73 17.04
CA ASP A 335 -5.17 -18.58 17.47
C ASP A 335 -3.81 -18.11 16.92
N ARG A 336 -3.22 -18.90 16.01
CA ARG A 336 -1.93 -18.63 15.33
C ARG A 336 -2.11 -17.95 13.97
N ARG A 337 -3.34 -17.66 13.54
CA ARG A 337 -3.62 -17.04 12.24
C ARG A 337 -3.91 -15.57 12.40
N VAL A 338 -3.16 -14.74 11.68
CA VAL A 338 -3.38 -13.30 11.55
C VAL A 338 -3.95 -13.05 10.15
N ILE A 339 -5.16 -12.52 10.09
CA ILE A 339 -5.91 -12.27 8.86
C ILE A 339 -5.98 -10.76 8.64
N VAL A 340 -5.50 -10.32 7.48
CA VAL A 340 -5.31 -8.92 7.12
C VAL A 340 -6.04 -8.67 5.79
N PRO A 341 -7.17 -7.94 5.82
CA PRO A 341 -7.87 -7.56 4.61
C PRO A 341 -7.07 -6.53 3.81
N MET A 342 -6.62 -6.89 2.61
CA MET A 342 -5.84 -6.05 1.70
C MET A 342 -6.72 -5.28 0.69
N GLY A 343 -7.95 -5.76 0.43
CA GLY A 343 -8.93 -5.07 -0.41
C GLY A 343 -8.62 -5.13 -1.91
N THR A 344 -8.94 -4.06 -2.63
CA THR A 344 -8.73 -3.94 -4.09
C THR A 344 -7.31 -3.51 -4.41
N PHE A 345 -6.75 -3.98 -5.51
CA PHE A 345 -5.48 -3.54 -6.05
C PHE A 345 -5.66 -3.00 -7.46
N SER A 346 -5.09 -1.83 -7.70
CA SER A 346 -5.01 -1.14 -8.99
C SER A 346 -3.67 -1.48 -9.65
N ALA A 347 -3.58 -1.40 -10.98
CA ALA A 347 -2.34 -1.70 -11.68
C ALA A 347 -1.19 -0.82 -11.18
N GLY A 348 -0.07 -1.45 -10.80
CA GLY A 348 1.09 -0.77 -10.22
C GLY A 348 0.96 -0.38 -8.75
N GLU A 349 -0.21 -0.57 -8.11
CA GLU A 349 -0.41 -0.35 -6.68
C GLU A 349 0.35 -1.42 -5.87
N ASP A 350 1.00 -0.99 -4.80
CA ASP A 350 1.57 -1.85 -3.78
C ASP A 350 0.93 -1.61 -2.42
N LYS A 351 0.89 -2.66 -1.61
CA LYS A 351 0.40 -2.60 -0.23
C LYS A 351 1.30 -3.45 0.65
N THR A 352 1.74 -2.85 1.73
CA THR A 352 2.66 -3.52 2.66
C THR A 352 1.99 -3.89 3.97
N PHE A 353 2.55 -4.89 4.64
CA PHE A 353 2.13 -5.34 5.95
C PHE A 353 3.36 -5.66 6.79
N LEU A 354 3.41 -5.13 8.02
CA LEU A 354 4.51 -5.33 8.94
C LEU A 354 3.98 -5.76 10.30
N MET A 355 4.61 -6.77 10.90
CA MET A 355 4.38 -7.15 12.30
C MET A 355 5.69 -7.46 13.03
N ARG A 356 5.73 -7.19 14.33
CA ARG A 356 6.79 -7.62 15.25
C ARG A 356 6.40 -8.95 15.88
N LEU A 357 7.35 -9.88 15.90
CA LEU A 357 7.19 -11.25 16.37
C LEU A 357 8.14 -11.55 17.52
N GLU A 358 7.63 -12.25 18.52
CA GLU A 358 8.44 -12.93 19.54
C GLU A 358 8.68 -14.37 19.12
N VAL A 359 9.95 -14.75 19.00
CA VAL A 359 10.38 -16.11 18.66
C VAL A 359 10.82 -16.82 19.94
N PRO A 360 10.27 -18.01 20.26
CA PRO A 360 10.62 -18.72 21.48
C PRO A 360 12.04 -19.32 21.39
N PRO A 361 12.70 -19.55 22.53
CA PRO A 361 13.97 -20.27 22.59
C PRO A 361 13.89 -21.58 21.81
N SER A 362 14.82 -21.74 20.87
CA SER A 362 14.87 -22.89 19.97
C SER A 362 16.33 -23.32 19.82
N PRO A 363 16.61 -24.64 19.71
CA PRO A 363 17.97 -25.13 19.51
C PRO A 363 18.55 -24.62 18.20
N ALA A 364 19.88 -24.67 18.07
CA ALA A 364 20.55 -24.31 16.82
C ALA A 364 20.02 -25.13 15.63
N GLY A 365 19.88 -24.46 14.48
CA GLY A 365 19.30 -25.03 13.26
C GLY A 365 18.11 -24.23 12.72
N GLU A 366 17.44 -24.78 11.72
CA GLU A 366 16.29 -24.12 11.08
C GLU A 366 15.07 -24.07 12.01
N ARG A 367 14.47 -22.89 12.11
CA ARG A 367 13.27 -22.63 12.88
C ARG A 367 12.19 -22.01 11.99
N PRO A 368 11.11 -22.74 11.66
CA PRO A 368 9.95 -22.15 11.00
C PRO A 368 9.39 -21.00 11.85
N VAL A 369 9.06 -19.87 11.22
CA VAL A 369 8.53 -18.67 11.88
C VAL A 369 7.08 -18.44 11.49
N ALA A 370 6.78 -18.45 10.19
CA ALA A 370 5.43 -18.26 9.69
C ALA A 370 5.27 -18.83 8.27
N SER A 371 4.03 -19.12 7.88
CA SER A 371 3.65 -19.21 6.46
C SER A 371 2.71 -18.07 6.11
N VAL A 372 2.77 -17.62 4.87
CA VAL A 372 2.04 -16.47 4.35
C VAL A 372 1.26 -16.92 3.13
N SER A 373 -0.03 -16.62 3.08
CA SER A 373 -0.87 -16.82 1.91
C SER A 373 -1.67 -15.58 1.58
N LEU A 374 -1.77 -15.23 0.30
CA LEU A 374 -2.65 -14.18 -0.20
C LEU A 374 -3.70 -14.81 -1.11
N ARG A 375 -4.97 -14.48 -0.90
CA ARG A 375 -6.09 -14.86 -1.78
C ARG A 375 -6.79 -13.61 -2.31
N TYR A 376 -7.23 -13.63 -3.56
CA TYR A 376 -7.94 -12.51 -4.19
C TYR A 376 -8.82 -12.99 -5.36
N GLU A 377 -9.79 -12.17 -5.77
CA GLU A 377 -10.48 -12.31 -7.04
C GLU A 377 -9.67 -11.59 -8.14
N ASP A 378 -9.23 -12.33 -9.15
CA ASP A 378 -8.46 -11.81 -10.28
C ASP A 378 -9.39 -11.18 -11.32
N LEU A 379 -9.18 -9.90 -11.63
CA LEU A 379 -9.98 -9.14 -12.59
C LEU A 379 -9.37 -9.11 -14.00
N THR A 380 -8.17 -9.66 -14.18
CA THR A 380 -7.41 -9.65 -15.45
C THR A 380 -7.58 -10.92 -16.27
N GLY A 381 -7.99 -12.03 -15.63
CA GLY A 381 -8.03 -13.38 -16.22
C GLY A 381 -9.42 -14.00 -16.41
N THR A 382 -9.48 -15.34 -16.36
CA THR A 382 -10.67 -16.18 -16.62
C THR A 382 -11.72 -16.20 -15.49
N GLY A 383 -11.53 -15.39 -14.44
CA GLY A 383 -12.38 -15.37 -13.24
C GLY A 383 -12.06 -16.43 -12.18
N GLU A 384 -10.90 -17.10 -12.27
CA GLU A 384 -10.41 -17.97 -11.20
C GLU A 384 -9.79 -17.13 -10.06
N PRO A 385 -10.00 -17.50 -8.78
CA PRO A 385 -9.33 -16.83 -7.67
C PRO A 385 -7.81 -16.94 -7.77
N GLY A 386 -7.11 -15.84 -7.50
CA GLY A 386 -5.66 -15.83 -7.36
C GLY A 386 -5.23 -16.28 -5.97
N GLU A 387 -4.14 -17.06 -5.90
CA GLU A 387 -3.54 -17.50 -4.64
C GLU A 387 -2.00 -17.41 -4.72
N CYS A 388 -1.38 -16.89 -3.66
CA CYS A 388 0.06 -16.90 -3.45
C CYS A 388 0.37 -17.56 -2.11
N PHE A 389 1.48 -18.28 -2.01
CA PHE A 389 1.89 -18.94 -0.77
C PHE A 389 3.41 -18.94 -0.62
N GLY A 390 3.90 -18.77 0.61
CA GLY A 390 5.30 -18.91 0.96
C GLY A 390 5.49 -19.27 2.43
N GLU A 391 6.62 -19.93 2.74
CA GLU A 391 7.01 -20.29 4.09
C GLU A 391 8.29 -19.56 4.47
N LEU A 392 8.38 -19.14 5.73
CA LEU A 392 9.48 -18.37 6.27
C LEU A 392 10.07 -19.06 7.50
N ALA A 393 11.40 -19.17 7.52
CA ALA A 393 12.16 -19.75 8.62
C ALA A 393 13.42 -18.92 8.91
N ALA A 394 13.76 -18.81 10.20
CA ALA A 394 15.01 -18.24 10.66
C ALA A 394 16.02 -19.36 10.97
N THR A 395 17.30 -19.05 10.84
CA THR A 395 18.38 -19.95 11.26
C THR A 395 18.81 -19.58 12.68
N MET A 396 18.69 -20.52 13.61
CA MET A 396 19.12 -20.36 14.99
C MET A 396 20.62 -20.69 15.11
N THR A 397 21.43 -19.76 15.63
CA THR A 397 22.88 -19.93 15.82
C THR A 397 23.26 -19.86 17.30
N ALA A 398 24.24 -20.67 17.73
CA ALA A 398 24.78 -20.58 19.08
C ALA A 398 25.75 -19.40 19.28
N SER A 399 26.22 -18.77 18.20
CA SER A 399 27.22 -17.70 18.21
C SER A 399 26.54 -16.33 18.18
N PRO A 400 26.69 -15.47 19.23
CA PRO A 400 26.11 -14.13 19.22
C PRO A 400 26.59 -13.23 18.07
N GLY A 401 27.82 -13.43 17.58
CA GLY A 401 28.37 -12.68 16.44
C GLY A 401 27.86 -13.13 15.07
N GLU A 402 27.10 -14.22 14.99
CA GLU A 402 26.44 -14.71 13.79
C GLU A 402 24.94 -14.32 13.76
N VAL A 403 24.47 -13.53 14.73
CA VAL A 403 23.11 -12.96 14.65
C VAL A 403 23.10 -11.93 13.52
N GLY A 404 22.21 -12.14 12.55
CA GLY A 404 22.12 -11.27 11.39
C GLY A 404 21.54 -9.90 11.76
N PRO A 405 21.95 -8.83 11.05
CA PRO A 405 21.31 -7.52 11.20
C PRO A 405 19.83 -7.59 10.79
N LEU A 406 19.11 -6.49 11.01
CA LEU A 406 17.77 -6.36 10.44
C LEU A 406 17.89 -6.24 8.92
N ASP A 407 17.02 -6.92 8.18
CA ASP A 407 16.94 -6.81 6.73
C ASP A 407 16.67 -5.35 6.32
N ALA A 408 17.34 -4.89 5.27
CA ALA A 408 17.31 -3.51 4.81
C ALA A 408 15.90 -3.02 4.44
N ILE A 409 15.10 -3.86 3.76
CA ILE A 409 13.74 -3.54 3.34
C ILE A 409 12.83 -3.47 4.57
N VAL A 410 13.00 -4.42 5.50
CA VAL A 410 12.25 -4.45 6.75
C VAL A 410 12.58 -3.23 7.62
N LEU A 411 13.86 -2.84 7.71
CA LEU A 411 14.30 -1.67 8.47
C LEU A 411 13.78 -0.37 7.87
N SER A 412 13.81 -0.23 6.55
CA SER A 412 13.22 0.92 5.84
C SER A 412 11.73 1.03 6.14
N ARG A 413 10.96 -0.08 6.03
CA ARG A 413 9.53 -0.06 6.36
C ARG A 413 9.25 0.23 7.83
N LEU A 414 10.03 -0.35 8.75
CA LEU A 414 9.90 -0.07 10.18
C LEU A 414 10.11 1.43 10.45
N THR A 415 11.12 2.03 9.82
CA THR A 415 11.42 3.46 9.97
C THR A 415 10.25 4.31 9.48
N ARG A 416 9.59 3.95 8.36
CA ARG A 416 8.37 4.64 7.89
C ARG A 416 7.27 4.64 8.95
N SER A 417 6.97 3.48 9.54
CA SER A 417 5.93 3.38 10.58
C SER A 417 6.30 4.18 11.84
N GLU A 418 7.58 4.19 12.23
CA GLU A 418 8.07 5.02 13.34
C GLU A 418 7.96 6.52 13.04
N THR A 419 8.30 6.95 11.83
CA THR A 419 8.14 8.32 11.35
C THR A 419 6.68 8.76 11.35
N THR A 420 5.76 7.92 10.83
CA THR A 420 4.31 8.18 10.89
C THR A 420 3.85 8.40 12.33
N LYS A 421 4.19 7.49 13.25
CA LYS A 421 3.82 7.60 14.67
C LYS A 421 4.39 8.87 15.31
N ALA A 422 5.63 9.23 14.98
CA ALA A 422 6.27 10.45 15.50
C ALA A 422 5.58 11.73 14.98
N LEU A 423 5.19 11.77 13.70
CA LEU A 423 4.44 12.89 13.13
C LEU A 423 3.05 13.03 13.78
N GLU A 424 2.32 11.93 13.94
CA GLU A 424 1.01 11.93 14.61
C GLU A 424 1.13 12.39 16.07
N GLN A 425 2.08 11.84 16.84
CA GLN A 425 2.29 12.17 18.24
C GLN A 425 2.84 13.60 18.44
N SER A 426 3.73 14.06 17.56
CA SER A 426 4.23 15.45 17.62
C SER A 426 3.13 16.45 17.31
N ASN A 427 2.23 16.16 16.36
CA ASN A 427 1.01 16.93 16.13
C ASN A 427 0.12 17.01 17.37
N GLU A 428 -0.06 15.90 18.09
CA GLU A 428 -0.83 15.89 19.34
C GLU A 428 -0.22 16.76 20.43
N LEU A 429 1.10 16.65 20.63
CA LEU A 429 1.84 17.47 21.57
C LEU A 429 1.76 18.95 21.19
N PHE A 430 1.92 19.26 19.90
CA PHE A 430 1.82 20.62 19.39
C PHE A 430 0.41 21.21 19.59
N ALA A 431 -0.63 20.44 19.29
CA ALA A 431 -2.03 20.85 19.53
C ALA A 431 -2.32 21.07 21.03
N GLN A 432 -1.63 20.36 21.94
CA GLN A 432 -1.73 20.58 23.39
C GLN A 432 -0.92 21.80 23.88
N GLY A 433 -0.25 22.53 22.98
CA GLY A 433 0.66 23.63 23.32
C GLY A 433 2.02 23.18 23.87
N ARG A 434 2.33 21.88 23.79
CA ARG A 434 3.58 21.27 24.25
C ARG A 434 4.62 21.27 23.12
N THR A 435 4.83 22.42 22.49
CA THR A 435 5.67 22.57 21.29
C THR A 435 7.10 22.08 21.49
N SER A 436 7.72 22.33 22.65
CA SER A 436 9.08 21.85 22.92
C SER A 436 9.19 20.33 22.94
N GLU A 437 8.13 19.64 23.39
CA GLU A 437 8.10 18.17 23.40
C GLU A 437 7.83 17.63 22.00
N ALA A 438 6.97 18.29 21.23
CA ALA A 438 6.76 17.97 19.81
C ALA A 438 8.08 18.09 19.02
N GLN A 439 8.81 19.20 19.20
CA GLN A 439 10.09 19.43 18.54
C GLN A 439 11.13 18.38 18.94
N LYS A 440 11.25 18.10 20.23
CA LYS A 440 12.18 17.08 20.73
C LYS A 440 11.90 15.71 20.12
N LEU A 441 10.63 15.32 20.00
CA LEU A 441 10.25 14.05 19.38
C LEU A 441 10.65 13.99 17.90
N VAL A 442 10.44 15.08 17.15
CA VAL A 442 10.87 15.18 15.75
C VAL A 442 12.39 15.06 15.63
N ASP A 443 13.15 15.78 16.47
CA ASP A 443 14.61 15.76 16.45
C ASP A 443 15.18 14.36 16.79
N GLU A 444 14.61 13.69 17.79
CA GLU A 444 14.98 12.31 18.17
C GLU A 444 14.69 11.32 17.04
N THR A 445 13.55 11.48 16.36
CA THR A 445 13.15 10.64 15.21
C THR A 445 14.07 10.87 14.02
N LEU A 446 14.44 12.12 13.72
CA LEU A 446 15.38 12.46 12.65
C LEU A 446 16.77 11.85 12.89
N ALA A 447 17.24 11.83 14.14
CA ALA A 447 18.49 11.19 14.51
C ALA A 447 18.44 9.66 14.33
N LEU A 448 17.33 9.03 14.72
CA LEU A 448 17.09 7.60 14.50
C LEU A 448 17.03 7.26 13.01
N LEU A 449 16.31 8.07 12.22
CA LEU A 449 16.17 7.90 10.78
C LEU A 449 17.52 7.93 10.07
N ARG A 450 18.38 8.89 10.38
CA ARG A 450 19.75 8.98 9.81
C ARG A 450 20.61 7.77 10.18
N LYS A 451 20.45 7.25 11.39
CA LYS A 451 21.13 6.02 11.82
C LYS A 451 20.65 4.83 10.99
N ASN A 452 19.33 4.66 10.84
CA ASN A 452 18.74 3.57 10.09
C ASN A 452 19.08 3.66 8.60
N GLN A 453 19.15 4.86 8.02
CA GLN A 453 19.62 5.08 6.64
C GLN A 453 21.04 4.55 6.43
N ALA A 454 21.95 4.84 7.36
CA ALA A 454 23.32 4.32 7.29
C ALA A 454 23.38 2.79 7.43
N GLU A 455 22.51 2.20 8.25
CA GLU A 455 22.41 0.75 8.42
C GLU A 455 21.84 0.08 7.16
N VAL A 456 20.75 0.61 6.59
CA VAL A 456 20.20 0.15 5.30
C VAL A 456 21.24 0.24 4.19
N ALA A 457 21.96 1.36 4.08
CA ALA A 457 23.01 1.51 3.06
C ALA A 457 24.14 0.48 3.23
N ALA A 458 24.51 0.14 4.47
CA ALA A 458 25.50 -0.88 4.74
C ALA A 458 25.01 -2.29 4.35
N THR A 459 23.78 -2.65 4.73
CA THR A 459 23.18 -3.96 4.44
C THR A 459 22.87 -4.12 2.94
N ALA A 460 22.36 -3.09 2.28
CA ALA A 460 22.07 -3.12 0.85
C ALA A 460 23.33 -3.22 -0.03
N ALA A 461 24.50 -2.82 0.50
CA ALA A 461 25.78 -2.95 -0.17
C ALA A 461 26.40 -4.36 -0.04
N GLU A 462 25.83 -5.26 0.79
CA GLU A 462 26.35 -6.60 0.99
C GLU A 462 26.16 -7.50 -0.25
N PRO A 463 27.15 -8.36 -0.59
CA PRO A 463 27.01 -9.32 -1.68
C PRO A 463 25.83 -10.27 -1.43
N GLY A 464 24.91 -10.34 -2.39
CA GLY A 464 23.73 -11.22 -2.30
C GLY A 464 22.46 -10.51 -1.84
N PHE A 465 22.52 -9.23 -1.49
CA PHE A 465 21.32 -8.41 -1.37
C PHE A 465 20.55 -8.41 -2.70
N PHE A 466 19.29 -8.79 -2.64
CA PHE A 466 18.37 -8.78 -3.77
C PHE A 466 17.09 -8.09 -3.36
N ASP A 467 16.77 -7.00 -4.06
CA ASP A 467 15.49 -6.32 -3.94
C ASP A 467 14.61 -6.69 -5.15
N PRO A 468 13.58 -7.54 -4.95
CA PRO A 468 12.73 -7.98 -6.05
C PRO A 468 11.89 -6.87 -6.67
N PHE A 469 11.68 -5.76 -5.95
CA PHE A 469 10.82 -4.67 -6.39
C PHE A 469 11.58 -3.37 -6.70
N SER A 470 12.92 -3.42 -6.65
CA SER A 470 13.80 -2.31 -7.05
C SER A 470 13.46 -0.99 -6.35
N ARG A 471 13.29 -1.03 -5.02
CA ARG A 471 12.97 0.09 -4.17
C ARG A 471 14.13 1.06 -4.10
N ASP A 472 13.81 2.35 -4.09
CA ASP A 472 14.78 3.42 -3.89
C ASP A 472 14.79 3.83 -2.42
N PHE A 473 15.75 3.30 -1.65
CA PHE A 473 15.88 3.62 -0.24
C PHE A 473 16.30 5.08 -0.03
N ASP A 474 17.14 5.64 -0.88
CA ASP A 474 17.67 6.99 -0.69
C ASP A 474 16.56 8.03 -0.84
N ASP A 475 15.70 7.87 -1.85
CA ASP A 475 14.53 8.72 -2.05
C ASP A 475 13.51 8.58 -0.90
N ASP A 476 13.26 7.36 -0.41
CA ASP A 476 12.34 7.11 0.71
C ASP A 476 12.83 7.77 2.01
N PHE A 477 14.12 7.58 2.37
CA PHE A 477 14.71 8.23 3.55
C PHE A 477 14.74 9.76 3.40
N ALA A 478 15.02 10.28 2.21
CA ALA A 478 15.00 11.71 1.94
C ALA A 478 13.59 12.31 2.09
N ALA A 479 12.56 11.61 1.61
CA ALA A 479 11.17 12.03 1.76
C ALA A 479 10.75 12.09 3.24
N GLN A 480 11.08 11.06 4.02
CA GLN A 480 10.81 11.03 5.45
C GLN A 480 11.57 12.12 6.22
N ALA A 481 12.86 12.33 5.93
CA ALA A 481 13.64 13.41 6.53
C ALA A 481 13.05 14.79 6.21
N GLY A 482 12.65 15.01 4.95
CA GLY A 482 11.98 16.24 4.52
C GLY A 482 10.66 16.49 5.24
N ALA A 483 9.86 15.44 5.48
CA ALA A 483 8.63 15.54 6.26
C ALA A 483 8.89 15.97 7.72
N LEU A 484 9.88 15.35 8.37
CA LEU A 484 10.28 15.70 9.73
C LEU A 484 10.84 17.13 9.82
N ASP A 485 11.70 17.54 8.88
CA ASP A 485 12.25 18.90 8.82
C ASP A 485 11.16 19.96 8.57
N ASN A 486 10.16 19.63 7.74
CA ASN A 486 8.98 20.48 7.53
C ASN A 486 8.14 20.59 8.79
N ALA A 487 7.91 19.49 9.51
CA ALA A 487 7.19 19.49 10.78
C ALA A 487 7.89 20.37 11.82
N ALA A 488 9.21 20.20 11.99
CA ALA A 488 10.04 21.00 12.87
C ALA A 488 9.92 22.51 12.57
N SER A 489 10.20 22.89 11.32
CA SER A 489 10.15 24.28 10.87
C SER A 489 8.74 24.88 11.03
N GLY A 490 7.72 24.06 10.78
CA GLY A 490 6.31 24.42 10.91
C GLY A 490 5.88 24.71 12.34
N PHE A 491 6.28 23.85 13.28
CA PHE A 491 5.99 24.04 14.70
C PHE A 491 6.62 25.33 15.24
N GLU A 492 7.88 25.62 14.90
CA GLU A 492 8.55 26.87 15.27
C GLU A 492 7.80 28.08 14.71
N ALA A 493 7.45 28.04 13.42
CA ALA A 493 6.83 29.16 12.73
C ALA A 493 5.39 29.44 13.23
N ALA A 494 4.69 28.41 13.71
CA ALA A 494 3.33 28.52 14.25
C ALA A 494 3.29 28.82 15.75
N ALA A 495 4.32 28.47 16.52
CA ALA A 495 4.46 28.81 17.94
C ALA A 495 4.65 30.32 18.21
N ALA A 496 4.93 31.11 17.17
CA ALA A 496 5.01 32.57 17.25
C ALA A 496 3.63 33.26 17.39
N GLU A 497 2.51 32.52 17.31
CA GLU A 497 1.13 33.03 17.41
C GLU A 497 0.46 32.71 18.76
N PRO A 498 -0.51 33.54 19.23
CA PRO A 498 -0.98 33.51 20.63
C PRO A 498 -1.81 32.29 21.08
N ALA A 499 -2.03 31.28 20.24
CA ALA A 499 -2.41 29.92 20.66
C ALA A 499 -2.39 28.95 19.45
N PRO A 500 -1.72 27.78 19.53
CA PRO A 500 -1.58 26.84 18.41
C PRO A 500 -2.90 26.18 18.00
N THR A 501 -3.90 26.06 18.88
CA THR A 501 -5.18 25.41 18.51
C THR A 501 -6.11 26.30 17.70
N THR A 502 -5.94 27.62 17.76
CA THR A 502 -6.81 28.59 17.08
C THR A 502 -6.18 29.22 15.85
N SER A 503 -4.87 29.04 15.65
CA SER A 503 -4.15 29.58 14.50
C SER A 503 -4.46 28.77 13.25
N ARG A 504 -4.84 29.45 12.15
CA ARG A 504 -4.96 28.82 10.83
C ARG A 504 -3.65 28.17 10.40
N LYS A 505 -2.51 28.83 10.68
CA LYS A 505 -1.17 28.34 10.33
C LYS A 505 -0.84 27.06 11.08
N ALA A 506 -1.15 27.01 12.37
CA ALA A 506 -0.96 25.82 13.18
C ALA A 506 -1.85 24.64 12.73
N LYS A 507 -3.11 24.91 12.38
CA LYS A 507 -4.01 23.89 11.81
C LYS A 507 -3.51 23.34 10.46
N LEU A 508 -3.01 24.22 9.58
CA LEU A 508 -2.41 23.80 8.31
C LEU A 508 -1.17 22.94 8.53
N GLN A 509 -0.36 23.29 9.53
CA GLN A 509 0.83 22.49 9.85
C GLN A 509 0.47 21.09 10.33
N ILE A 510 -0.51 20.97 11.23
CA ILE A 510 -0.99 19.67 11.72
C ILE A 510 -1.45 18.80 10.54
N ARG A 511 -2.21 19.38 9.60
CA ARG A 511 -2.70 18.69 8.40
C ARG A 511 -1.58 18.27 7.46
N SER A 512 -0.66 19.17 7.16
CA SER A 512 0.50 18.85 6.33
C SER A 512 1.30 17.68 6.91
N ASN A 513 1.47 17.64 8.22
CA ASN A 513 2.16 16.55 8.90
C ASN A 513 1.34 15.24 8.87
N ALA A 514 0.02 15.33 9.00
CA ALA A 514 -0.89 14.18 8.95
C ALA A 514 -0.96 13.57 7.54
N GLU A 515 -1.00 14.39 6.49
CA GLU A 515 -0.91 13.94 5.09
C GLU A 515 0.41 13.22 4.81
N GLN A 516 1.53 13.77 5.31
CA GLN A 516 2.83 13.11 5.21
C GLN A 516 2.84 11.79 5.97
N ALA A 517 2.27 11.75 7.18
CA ALA A 517 2.16 10.53 7.97
C ALA A 517 1.33 9.44 7.25
N ASP A 518 0.19 9.81 6.67
CA ASP A 518 -0.67 8.92 5.88
C ASP A 518 0.05 8.41 4.62
N ALA A 519 0.86 9.24 3.95
CA ALA A 519 1.66 8.84 2.80
C ALA A 519 2.71 7.77 3.13
N PHE A 520 3.28 7.79 4.34
CA PHE A 520 4.22 6.77 4.79
C PHE A 520 3.54 5.49 5.31
N ALA A 521 2.29 5.61 5.79
CA ALA A 521 1.54 4.53 6.43
C ALA A 521 0.99 3.47 5.44
N LEU A 522 0.72 3.85 4.19
CA LEU A 522 0.11 2.98 3.18
C LEU A 522 1.05 1.85 2.72
#